data_AF-A0A849QK51-F1
#
_entry.id   AF-A0A849QK51-F1
#
_cell.length_a   1.000
_cell.length_b   1.000
_cell.length_c   1.000
_cell.angle_alpha   90.00
_cell.angle_beta   90.00
_cell.angle_gamma   90.00
#
_symmetry.space_group_name_H-M   'P 1'
#
loop_
_entity.id
_entity.type
_entity.pdbx_description
1 polymer ?
#
loop_
_entity_poly.entity_id
_entity_poly.type
_entity_poly.pdbx_seq_one_letter_code
_entity_poly.pdbx_strand_id
1 'polypeptide(L)' 'MKDIDPDDTPFLALAMKTKVDGIWSEDKGFQRQNCVKVYRTLELVEFLNL' A
#
# COMPACT_ATOMS: atom_id res chain seq x y z
N MET A 1 1.56 19.25 7.28
CA MET A 1 1.56 18.81 5.86
C MET A 1 2.96 18.38 5.39
N LYS A 2 3.84 17.89 6.29
CA LYS A 2 5.20 17.43 5.94
C LYS A 2 5.31 15.91 5.81
N ASP A 3 4.19 15.19 5.98
CA ASP A 3 4.20 13.73 6.21
C ASP A 3 3.51 12.93 5.11
N ILE A 4 2.92 13.60 4.11
CA ILE A 4 2.23 13.00 2.96
C ILE A 4 3.09 13.23 1.74
N ASP A 5 3.51 12.15 1.08
CA ASP A 5 4.22 12.20 -0.19
C ASP A 5 3.18 12.29 -1.34
N PRO A 6 3.15 13.37 -2.13
CA PRO A 6 2.26 13.48 -3.27
C PRO A 6 2.46 12.37 -4.30
N ASP A 7 3.66 11.80 -4.39
CA ASP A 7 4.00 10.79 -5.40
C ASP A 7 3.37 9.42 -5.08
N ASP A 8 2.91 9.19 -3.85
CA ASP A 8 2.15 8.00 -3.44
C ASP A 8 0.71 8.02 -3.99
N THR A 9 0.17 9.21 -4.27
CA THR A 9 -1.23 9.45 -4.67
C THR A 9 -1.71 8.57 -5.83
N PRO A 10 -1.02 8.47 -6.99
CA PRO A 10 -1.51 7.66 -8.10
C PRO A 10 -1.66 6.17 -7.75
N PHE A 11 -0.80 5.61 -6.90
CA PHE A 11 -0.86 4.21 -6.51
C PHE A 11 -2.04 3.93 -5.60
N LEU A 12 -2.27 4.80 -4.60
CA LEU A 12 -3.42 4.70 -3.70
C LEU A 12 -4.73 4.91 -4.47
N ALA A 13 -4.79 5.92 -5.34
CA ALA A 13 -5.98 6.20 -6.15
C ALA A 13 -6.34 5.01 -7.06
N LEU A 14 -5.35 4.39 -7.70
CA LEU A 14 -5.56 3.21 -8.53
C LEU A 14 -6.10 2.04 -7.70
N ALA A 15 -5.47 1.74 -6.56
CA ALA A 15 -5.89 0.63 -5.68
C ALA A 15 -7.33 0.82 -5.16
N MET A 16 -7.69 2.03 -4.76
CA MET A 16 -9.05 2.36 -4.33
C MET A 16 -10.06 2.23 -5.48
N LYS A 17 -9.67 2.61 -6.70
CA LYS A 17 -10.54 2.52 -7.88
C LYS A 17 -10.80 1.07 -8.32
N THR A 18 -9.78 0.23 -8.27
CA THR A 18 -9.83 -1.16 -8.75
C THR A 18 -10.31 -2.15 -7.68
N LYS A 19 -10.38 -1.73 -6.40
CA LYS A 19 -10.82 -2.55 -5.27
C LYS A 19 -9.96 -3.81 -5.07
N VAL A 20 -8.64 -3.66 -5.18
CA VAL A 20 -7.69 -4.74 -4.85
C VAL A 20 -7.67 -5.02 -3.35
N ASP A 21 -7.23 -6.21 -2.95
CA ASP A 21 -7.03 -6.58 -1.55
C ASP A 21 -5.97 -5.72 -0.84
N GLY A 22 -5.06 -5.12 -1.61
CA GLY A 22 -4.06 -4.18 -1.16
C GLY A 22 -2.98 -3.92 -2.21
N ILE A 23 -1.99 -3.12 -1.85
CA ILE A 23 -0.76 -2.93 -2.63
C ILE A 23 0.40 -3.61 -1.94
N TRP A 24 1.42 -3.99 -2.70
CA TRP A 24 2.69 -4.48 -2.17
C TRP A 24 3.75 -3.40 -2.29
N SER A 25 4.42 -3.06 -1.18
CA SER A 25 5.55 -2.13 -1.16
C SER A 25 6.36 -2.28 0.14
N GLU A 26 7.68 -2.13 0.04
CA GLU A 26 8.57 -1.97 1.21
C GLU A 26 8.76 -0.50 1.62
N ASP A 27 8.20 0.43 0.84
CA ASP A 27 8.28 1.85 1.18
C ASP A 27 7.39 2.15 2.39
N LYS A 28 8.03 2.73 3.42
CA LYS A 28 7.37 3.10 4.68
C LYS A 28 6.44 4.30 4.52
N GLY A 29 6.54 5.08 3.42
CA GLY A 29 5.61 6.15 3.07
C GLY A 29 4.17 5.65 3.03
N PHE A 30 3.93 4.56 2.28
CA PHE A 30 2.62 3.94 2.16
C PHE A 30 2.06 3.36 3.47
N GLN A 31 2.91 3.02 4.45
CA GLN A 31 2.49 2.48 5.75
C GLN A 31 1.90 3.55 6.69
N ARG A 32 1.98 4.84 6.31
CA ARG A 32 1.45 5.95 7.13
C ARG A 32 -0.05 6.20 6.94
N GLN A 33 -0.64 5.59 5.93
CA GLN A 33 -2.07 5.67 5.64
C GLN A 33 -2.77 4.34 5.97
N ASN A 34 -4.10 4.38 6.10
CA ASN A 34 -4.95 3.22 6.37
C ASN A 34 -6.13 3.07 5.40
N CYS A 35 -6.14 3.81 4.28
CA CYS A 35 -7.17 3.72 3.25
C CYS A 35 -7.00 2.50 2.32
N VAL A 36 -5.76 2.01 2.14
CA VAL A 36 -5.43 0.82 1.36
C VAL A 36 -4.49 -0.05 2.18
N LYS A 37 -4.77 -1.37 2.25
CA LYS A 37 -3.86 -2.33 2.88
C LYS A 37 -2.55 -2.37 2.11
N VAL A 38 -1.43 -2.21 2.81
CA VAL A 38 -0.09 -2.34 2.24
C VAL A 38 0.55 -3.58 2.82
N TYR A 39 0.95 -4.50 1.96
CA TYR A 39 1.71 -5.69 2.33
C TYR A 39 3.20 -5.41 2.15
N ARG A 40 3.99 -5.65 3.19
CA ARG A 40 5.41 -5.92 3.01
C ARG A 40 5.60 -7.32 2.43
N THR A 41 6.78 -7.61 1.90
CA THR A 41 7.13 -8.88 1.25
C THR A 41 6.84 -10.07 2.15
N LEU A 42 7.26 -10.01 3.43
CA LEU A 42 6.96 -11.08 4.39
C LEU A 42 5.45 -11.24 4.61
N GLU A 43 4.73 -10.13 4.77
CA GLU A 43 3.27 -10.15 4.97
C GLU A 43 2.53 -10.66 3.73
N LEU A 44 3.05 -10.39 2.52
CA LEU A 44 2.50 -10.87 1.27
C LEU A 44 2.75 -12.37 1.10
N VAL A 45 3.96 -12.85 1.41
CA VAL A 45 4.31 -14.27 1.39
C VAL A 45 3.42 -15.04 2.37
N GLU A 46 3.26 -14.54 3.60
CA GLU A 46 2.33 -15.10 4.59
C GLU A 46 0.89 -15.09 4.09
N PHE A 47 0.42 -13.98 3.52
CA PHE A 47 -0.94 -13.85 2.98
C PHE A 47 -1.22 -14.84 1.84
N LEU A 48 -0.24 -15.07 0.97
CA LEU A 48 -0.35 -15.98 -0.17
C LEU A 48 -0.04 -17.44 0.17
N ASN A 49 0.41 -17.72 1.40
CA ASN A 49 0.91 -19.04 1.83
C ASN A 49 2.02 -19.59 0.90
N LEU A 50 2.98 -18.73 0.54
CA LEU A 50 4.13 -19.07 -0.31
C LEU A 50 5.36 -19.50 0.51
#